data_AF-A0A496RC01-F1
#
_entry.id   AF-A0A496RC01-F1
#
_cell.length_a   1.000
_cell.length_b   1.000
_cell.length_c   1.000
_cell.angle_alpha   90.00
_cell.angle_beta   90.00
_cell.angle_gamma   90.00
#
_symmetry.space_group_name_H-M   'P 1'
#
loop_
_entity.id
_entity.type
_entity.pdbx_description
1 polymer ?
#
loop_
_entity_poly.entity_id
_entity_poly.type
_entity_poly.pdbx_seq_one_letter_code
_entity_poly.pdbx_strand_id
1 'polypeptide(L)'
;MARIPETIGKYKVESLIAKGGMGAVYKAIHPTLNRPVIIKKLTLRGRKDITERFKREARILMDFRNDGIVNMYDHFNIGSSYYIVLEFVDGAALDEIIRKQRYLDNGTAAYILYHTALALNYAHGKKVVHRDIKPANLLLSKHGDIKLVDFGIAVSDEDSDTGLTREGMSLGTPGYMAPEQFNNTKNVDQRADIYSLGVLVYEMLTGKKPFPGAFTPELVSSIQKGKYTNPRKYNPGIHPVLLKFIKKSMNPKPERRYKDLLPVIKMLERFLKHWNTEELSHVVSRLAEGKDPQKPKPNKKVKVIFTAVLSAAALLVIVPGTVFCYFTGAHNVLLHPKSYEPVLFSVRVPTGVQPGNRIFIKTDIFRDDNRKIPEVENRRIFFRRITTPGNGSGYLFRSTPVYLQRGAYRAKIEIENTLNWYSFVVNSDKVSININKTDIPPSKVRVSVRVKDILNGKTITKGNLIFISRNGKWERFGNNEILKSGSVSRFRIENPLYHTKIFALRIKEGQDTLDIEAGLVPLPGTLVLSRERDEIKFRINGHDDILSAEEVPNTLDLNGTPSFQGKLAPGEYNLEARYKSKKITIPLKIAVNKTFAVTVFRDSATNGLKYTVKQAGR
;
A
#
# COMPACT_ATOMS: atom_id res chain seq x y z
N MET A 1 21.30 25.67 62.37
CA MET A 1 21.34 25.76 60.90
C MET A 1 22.64 25.15 60.41
N ALA A 2 22.61 24.32 59.36
CA ALA A 2 23.86 23.77 58.80
C ALA A 2 24.69 24.92 58.19
N ARG A 3 25.94 25.09 58.63
CA ARG A 3 26.86 26.09 58.07
C ARG A 3 27.12 25.76 56.60
N ILE A 4 26.67 26.62 55.69
CA ILE A 4 26.98 26.52 54.26
C ILE A 4 28.45 26.97 54.11
N PRO A 5 29.34 26.14 53.54
CA PRO A 5 30.73 26.54 53.34
C PRO A 5 30.78 27.69 52.33
N GLU A 6 31.68 28.66 52.52
CA GLU A 6 31.85 29.78 51.59
C GLU A 6 32.36 29.31 50.22
N THR A 7 33.24 28.30 50.23
CA THR A 7 33.79 27.68 49.02
C THR A 7 33.82 26.16 49.12
N ILE A 8 33.73 25.50 47.97
CA ILE A 8 34.05 24.07 47.81
C ILE A 8 35.09 23.98 46.70
N GLY A 9 36.35 23.73 47.09
CA GLY A 9 37.47 23.79 46.14
C GLY A 9 37.60 25.20 45.56
N LYS A 10 37.60 25.31 44.23
CA LYS A 10 37.66 26.58 43.51
C LYS A 10 36.30 27.29 43.35
N TYR A 11 35.20 26.65 43.78
CA TYR A 11 33.85 27.14 43.51
C TYR A 11 33.30 27.93 44.71
N LYS A 12 32.76 29.13 44.44
CA LYS A 12 32.07 29.94 45.46
C LYS A 12 30.65 29.44 45.64
N VAL A 13 30.30 28.99 46.84
CA VAL A 13 28.97 28.43 47.11
C VAL A 13 27.98 29.55 47.33
N GLU A 14 26.84 29.49 46.64
CA GLU A 14 25.74 30.44 46.82
C GLU A 14 24.69 29.91 47.79
N SER A 15 24.33 28.63 47.67
CA SER A 15 23.26 28.04 48.48
C SER A 15 23.33 26.51 48.53
N LEU A 16 22.74 25.94 49.57
CA LEU A 16 22.44 24.51 49.67
C LEU A 16 21.07 24.24 49.03
N ILE A 17 21.02 23.45 47.98
CA ILE A 17 19.80 23.11 47.24
C ILE A 17 19.07 21.94 47.91
N ALA A 18 19.80 20.89 48.25
CA ALA A 18 19.23 19.70 48.89
C ALA A 18 20.23 19.00 49.80
N LYS A 19 19.74 18.34 50.84
CA LYS A 19 20.53 17.47 51.72
C LYS A 19 19.76 16.16 51.92
N GLY A 20 20.34 15.04 51.50
CA GLY A 20 19.74 13.71 51.54
C GLY A 20 20.66 12.65 52.15
N GLY A 21 20.20 11.41 52.16
CA GLY A 21 20.91 10.29 52.81
C GLY A 21 22.29 9.98 52.22
N MET A 22 22.50 10.23 50.92
CA MET A 22 23.78 9.95 50.24
C MET A 22 24.69 11.17 50.12
N GLY A 23 24.18 12.40 50.31
CA GLY A 23 24.93 13.58 49.95
C GLY A 23 24.24 14.92 50.18
N ALA A 24 24.94 15.98 49.81
CA ALA A 24 24.43 17.35 49.77
C ALA A 24 24.64 17.96 48.38
N VAL A 25 23.68 18.71 47.88
CA VAL A 25 23.72 19.37 46.57
C VAL A 25 23.77 20.87 46.80
N TYR A 26 24.79 21.53 46.25
CA TYR A 26 25.02 22.97 46.38
C TYR A 26 24.88 23.64 45.02
N LYS A 27 24.39 24.89 45.01
CA LYS A 27 24.55 25.80 43.88
C LYS A 27 25.78 26.67 44.15
N ALA A 28 26.66 26.78 43.17
CA ALA A 28 27.89 27.53 43.26
C ALA A 28 28.19 28.28 41.96
N ILE A 29 29.15 29.20 41.98
CA ILE A 29 29.65 29.90 40.80
C ILE A 29 31.01 29.32 40.40
N HIS A 30 31.17 28.99 39.12
CA HIS A 30 32.46 28.61 38.55
C HIS A 30 33.36 29.86 38.47
N PRO A 31 34.58 29.84 39.04
CA PRO A 31 35.39 31.05 39.22
C PRO A 31 35.81 31.72 37.91
N THR A 32 36.24 30.95 36.91
CA THR A 32 36.71 31.51 35.62
C THR A 32 35.60 31.76 34.61
N LEU A 33 34.60 30.88 34.54
CA LEU A 33 33.47 31.00 33.60
C LEU A 33 32.37 31.94 34.09
N ASN A 34 32.42 32.36 35.37
CA ASN A 34 31.42 33.19 36.04
C ASN A 34 29.97 32.74 35.78
N ARG A 35 29.74 31.42 35.81
CA ARG A 35 28.42 30.81 35.56
C ARG A 35 27.98 29.93 36.74
N PRO A 36 26.66 29.80 36.98
CA PRO A 36 26.15 28.90 37.99
C PRO A 36 26.43 27.43 37.63
N VAL A 37 26.73 26.64 38.65
CA VAL A 37 26.95 25.19 38.58
C VAL A 37 26.30 24.50 39.78
N ILE A 38 26.02 23.20 39.61
CA ILE A 38 25.57 22.34 40.71
C ILE A 38 26.75 21.49 41.19
N ILE A 39 26.97 21.44 42.51
CA ILE A 39 27.98 20.60 43.14
C ILE A 39 27.28 19.54 43.99
N LYS A 40 27.35 18.29 43.55
CA LYS A 40 26.88 17.11 44.30
C LYS A 40 28.03 16.60 45.15
N LYS A 41 27.89 16.66 46.48
CA LYS A 41 28.85 16.17 47.48
C LYS A 41 28.40 14.82 48.01
N LEU A 42 29.26 13.81 47.95
CA LEU A 42 29.06 12.55 48.65
C LEU A 42 29.43 12.71 50.14
N THR A 43 28.46 12.52 51.05
CA THR A 43 28.68 12.70 52.50
C THR A 43 28.84 11.39 53.27
N LEU A 44 28.50 10.25 52.66
CA LEU A 44 28.64 8.93 53.28
C LEU A 44 30.11 8.48 53.28
N ARG A 45 30.71 8.42 54.46
CA ARG A 45 32.09 7.96 54.68
C ARG A 45 32.13 6.44 54.86
N GLY A 46 33.17 5.78 54.35
CA GLY A 46 33.51 4.38 54.67
C GLY A 46 32.78 3.28 53.87
N ARG A 47 31.82 3.64 53.01
CA ARG A 47 31.08 2.70 52.15
C ARG A 47 31.71 2.67 50.75
N LYS A 48 32.59 1.69 50.51
CA LYS A 48 33.31 1.52 49.21
C LYS A 48 32.32 1.34 48.05
N ASP A 49 31.23 0.61 48.26
CA ASP A 49 30.12 0.40 47.31
C ASP A 49 29.55 1.72 46.80
N ILE A 50 29.23 2.64 47.71
CA ILE A 50 28.62 3.93 47.36
C ILE A 50 29.62 4.85 46.66
N THR A 51 30.88 4.80 47.10
CA THR A 51 31.95 5.62 46.53
C THR A 51 32.26 5.21 45.09
N GLU A 52 32.35 3.91 44.80
CA GLU A 52 32.60 3.44 43.44
C GLU A 52 31.42 3.69 42.50
N ARG A 53 30.16 3.62 43.00
CA ARG A 53 28.98 4.04 42.25
C ARG A 53 29.03 5.52 41.87
N PHE A 54 29.41 6.38 42.82
CA PHE A 54 29.54 7.83 42.59
C PHE A 54 30.63 8.15 41.55
N LYS A 55 31.78 7.49 41.63
CA LYS A 55 32.84 7.62 40.61
C LYS A 55 32.39 7.12 39.24
N ARG A 56 31.63 6.02 39.20
CA ARG A 56 31.09 5.47 37.94
C ARG A 56 30.08 6.42 37.31
N GLU A 57 29.22 7.07 38.09
CA GLU A 57 28.34 8.15 37.63
C GLU A 57 29.13 9.29 36.99
N ALA A 58 30.18 9.75 37.66
CA ALA A 58 31.07 10.77 37.10
C ALA A 58 31.68 10.35 35.76
N ARG A 59 32.20 9.12 35.65
CA ARG A 59 32.78 8.61 34.39
C ARG A 59 31.77 8.57 33.25
N ILE A 60 30.57 8.05 33.51
CA ILE A 60 29.52 7.95 32.49
C ILE A 60 29.09 9.34 32.01
N LEU A 61 28.89 10.28 32.93
CA LEU A 61 28.47 11.64 32.57
C LEU A 61 29.57 12.41 31.82
N MET A 62 30.85 12.19 32.10
CA MET A 62 31.96 12.79 31.33
C MET A 62 31.96 12.34 29.86
N ASP A 63 31.52 11.11 29.58
CA ASP A 63 31.48 10.56 28.22
C ASP A 63 30.24 11.01 27.42
N PHE A 64 29.30 11.71 28.04
CA PHE A 64 28.07 12.14 27.39
C PHE A 64 28.21 13.50 26.71
N ARG A 65 27.67 13.59 25.50
CA ARG A 65 27.62 14.79 24.65
C ARG A 65 26.24 14.82 24.01
N ASN A 66 25.24 15.25 24.78
CA ASN A 66 23.86 15.31 24.35
C ASN A 66 23.12 16.42 25.12
N ASP A 67 22.41 17.29 24.41
CA ASP A 67 21.77 18.45 25.03
C ASP A 67 20.63 18.08 26.00
N GLY A 68 20.04 16.89 25.84
CA GLY A 68 19.00 16.35 26.71
C GLY A 68 19.52 15.67 27.97
N ILE A 69 20.84 15.67 28.22
CA ILE A 69 21.48 15.15 29.43
C ILE A 69 22.33 16.28 30.03
N VAL A 70 22.34 16.41 31.36
CA VAL A 70 23.16 17.46 31.98
C VAL A 70 24.64 17.24 31.72
N ASN A 71 25.33 18.33 31.39
CA ASN A 71 26.76 18.28 31.21
C ASN A 71 27.47 18.18 32.56
N MET A 72 28.50 17.35 32.63
CA MET A 72 29.43 17.33 33.76
C MET A 72 30.66 18.18 33.41
N TYR A 73 31.08 19.02 34.36
CA TYR A 73 32.22 19.92 34.17
C TYR A 73 33.46 19.46 34.91
N ASP A 74 33.32 18.83 36.08
CA ASP A 74 34.46 18.50 36.94
C ASP A 74 34.10 17.39 37.93
N HIS A 75 35.08 16.60 38.36
CA HIS A 75 34.96 15.68 39.48
C HIS A 75 36.28 15.64 40.25
N PHE A 76 36.19 15.87 41.56
CA PHE A 76 37.36 15.99 42.43
C PHE A 76 37.03 15.51 43.84
N ASN A 77 38.06 15.41 44.67
CA ASN A 77 37.96 15.08 46.09
C ASN A 77 38.63 16.16 46.95
N ILE A 78 38.04 16.43 48.12
CA ILE A 78 38.63 17.27 49.16
C ILE A 78 38.58 16.47 50.45
N GLY A 79 39.77 16.14 50.97
CA GLY A 79 39.90 15.16 52.06
C GLY A 79 39.26 13.83 51.68
N SER A 80 38.30 13.38 52.48
CA SER A 80 37.56 12.13 52.27
C SER A 80 36.23 12.28 51.52
N SER A 81 35.87 13.48 51.06
CA SER A 81 34.62 13.74 50.34
C SER A 81 34.85 13.84 48.84
N TYR A 82 33.96 13.22 48.06
CA TYR A 82 33.94 13.30 46.60
C TYR A 82 32.89 14.30 46.13
N TYR A 83 33.18 14.98 45.03
CA TYR A 83 32.36 16.04 44.46
C TYR A 83 32.22 15.85 42.95
N ILE A 84 31.01 16.01 42.43
CA ILE A 84 30.73 16.12 40.98
C ILE A 84 30.16 17.51 40.73
N VAL A 85 30.69 18.19 39.72
CA VAL A 85 30.23 19.49 39.26
C VAL A 85 29.46 19.31 37.96
N LEU A 86 28.21 19.74 37.97
CA LEU A 86 27.25 19.60 36.89
C LEU A 86 26.80 20.98 36.40
N GLU A 87 26.29 20.99 35.18
CA GLU A 87 25.49 22.07 34.64
C GLU A 87 24.35 22.45 35.59
N PHE A 88 24.18 23.76 35.79
CA PHE A 88 22.99 24.29 36.43
C PHE A 88 21.91 24.50 35.36
N VAL A 89 20.79 23.78 35.49
CA VAL A 89 19.60 23.98 34.65
C VAL A 89 18.71 25.02 35.30
N ASP A 90 18.47 26.11 34.60
CA ASP A 90 17.78 27.29 35.10
C ASP A 90 16.25 27.16 35.02
N GLY A 91 15.67 26.23 35.78
CA GLY A 91 14.21 26.08 35.83
C GLY A 91 13.75 25.21 36.98
N ALA A 92 12.87 24.25 36.70
CA ALA A 92 12.24 23.42 37.74
C ALA A 92 12.24 21.94 37.37
N ALA A 93 12.22 21.10 38.39
CA ALA A 93 12.02 19.67 38.21
C ALA A 93 10.56 19.36 37.85
N LEU A 94 10.34 18.33 37.04
CA LEU A 94 9.01 18.00 36.52
C LEU A 94 8.03 17.57 37.62
N ASP A 95 8.50 17.02 38.73
CA ASP A 95 7.64 16.70 39.90
C ASP A 95 7.01 17.96 40.51
N GLU A 96 7.79 19.04 40.63
CA GLU A 96 7.28 20.33 41.10
C GLU A 96 6.23 20.91 40.15
N ILE A 97 6.46 20.77 38.85
CA ILE A 97 5.57 21.23 37.79
C ILE A 97 4.25 20.44 37.83
N ILE A 98 4.30 19.11 37.88
CA ILE A 98 3.10 18.26 37.95
C ILE A 98 2.31 18.58 39.23
N ARG A 99 2.99 18.77 40.37
CA ARG A 99 2.34 19.12 41.64
C ARG A 99 1.59 20.45 41.56
N LYS A 100 2.14 21.45 40.87
CA LYS A 100 1.52 22.77 40.69
C LYS A 100 0.38 22.74 39.66
N GLN A 101 0.61 22.14 38.50
CA GLN A 101 -0.33 22.15 37.38
C GLN A 101 -1.43 21.10 37.46
N ARG A 102 -1.34 20.19 38.44
CA ARG A 102 -2.16 18.98 38.61
C ARG A 102 -1.95 17.95 37.49
N TYR A 103 -2.04 18.32 36.22
CA TYR A 103 -1.69 17.47 35.07
C TYR A 103 -1.32 18.33 33.85
N LEU A 104 -0.65 17.73 32.87
CA LEU A 104 -0.21 18.35 31.63
C LEU A 104 -1.12 17.98 30.45
N ASP A 105 -1.23 18.89 29.48
CA ASP A 105 -1.95 18.61 28.23
C ASP A 105 -1.17 17.62 27.33
N ASN A 106 -1.87 17.05 26.34
CA ASN A 106 -1.28 16.04 25.45
C ASN A 106 -0.08 16.56 24.65
N GLY A 107 -0.07 17.83 24.23
CA GLY A 107 1.01 18.41 23.45
C GLY A 107 2.27 18.55 24.30
N THR A 108 2.13 19.18 25.47
CA THR A 108 3.24 19.37 26.42
C THR A 108 3.81 18.05 26.92
N ALA A 109 2.96 17.10 27.31
CA ALA A 109 3.41 15.78 27.75
C ALA A 109 4.14 15.00 26.64
N ALA A 110 3.67 15.12 25.39
CA ALA A 110 4.34 14.49 24.25
C ALA A 110 5.68 15.14 23.91
N TYR A 111 5.80 16.47 24.05
CA TYR A 111 7.04 17.20 23.87
C TYR A 111 8.09 16.77 24.88
N ILE A 112 7.73 16.76 26.18
CA ILE A 112 8.63 16.29 27.24
C ILE A 112 9.07 14.84 26.97
N LEU A 113 8.11 13.95 26.70
CA LEU A 113 8.40 12.55 26.38
C LEU A 113 9.33 12.39 25.17
N TYR A 114 9.15 13.21 24.13
CA TYR A 114 9.98 13.16 22.93
C TYR A 114 11.44 13.49 23.24
N HIS A 115 11.69 14.60 23.93
CA HIS A 115 13.05 15.00 24.29
C HIS A 115 13.69 14.03 25.29
N THR A 116 12.94 13.52 26.27
CA THR A 116 13.45 12.48 27.18
C THR A 116 13.77 11.18 26.44
N ALA A 117 12.94 10.78 25.47
CA ALA A 117 13.19 9.59 24.67
C ALA A 117 14.44 9.73 23.79
N LEU A 118 14.73 10.92 23.25
CA LEU A 118 15.97 11.19 22.52
C LEU A 118 17.20 11.04 23.42
N ALA A 119 17.17 11.65 24.61
CA ALA A 119 18.26 11.56 25.59
C ALA A 119 18.52 10.11 26.03
N LEU A 120 17.46 9.35 26.35
CA LEU A 120 17.57 7.95 26.73
C LEU A 120 18.06 7.07 25.58
N ASN A 121 17.57 7.28 24.36
CA ASN A 121 18.04 6.54 23.19
C ASN A 121 19.55 6.76 22.95
N TYR A 122 20.04 7.99 23.17
CA TYR A 122 21.48 8.28 23.13
C TYR A 122 22.25 7.48 24.20
N ALA A 123 21.78 7.51 25.46
CA ALA A 123 22.42 6.75 26.55
C ALA A 123 22.40 5.22 26.30
N HIS A 124 21.28 4.69 25.81
CA HIS A 124 21.13 3.29 25.42
C HIS A 124 22.10 2.88 24.31
N GLY A 125 22.35 3.77 23.34
CA GLY A 125 23.37 3.59 22.30
C GLY A 125 24.80 3.46 22.86
N LYS A 126 25.05 4.02 24.04
CA LYS A 126 26.31 3.87 24.81
C LYS A 126 26.27 2.72 25.82
N LYS A 127 25.27 1.84 25.74
CA LYS A 127 25.04 0.71 26.67
C LYS A 127 24.82 1.14 28.12
N VAL A 128 24.30 2.34 28.34
CA VAL A 128 23.97 2.86 29.67
C VAL A 128 22.45 2.86 29.83
N VAL A 129 21.95 2.17 30.85
CA VAL A 129 20.53 2.17 31.26
C VAL A 129 20.39 3.09 32.49
N HIS A 130 19.39 3.97 32.50
CA HIS A 130 19.24 4.98 33.55
C HIS A 130 18.74 4.38 34.88
N ARG A 131 17.79 3.45 34.84
CA ARG A 131 17.23 2.67 35.96
C ARG A 131 16.43 3.45 37.03
N ASP A 132 16.52 4.78 37.07
CA ASP A 132 15.76 5.65 38.00
C ASP A 132 15.03 6.80 37.27
N ILE A 133 14.25 6.49 36.22
CA ILE A 133 13.46 7.51 35.52
C ILE A 133 12.22 7.87 36.34
N LYS A 134 12.13 9.15 36.74
CA LYS A 134 11.04 9.73 37.52
C LYS A 134 10.99 11.25 37.30
N PRO A 135 9.87 11.94 37.61
CA PRO A 135 9.75 13.37 37.33
C PRO A 135 10.81 14.24 38.04
N ALA A 136 11.25 13.87 39.24
CA ALA A 136 12.32 14.59 39.95
C ALA A 136 13.68 14.56 39.24
N ASN A 137 13.88 13.63 38.31
CA ASN A 137 15.12 13.50 37.52
C ASN A 137 15.01 14.13 36.13
N LEU A 138 13.92 14.83 35.82
CA LEU A 138 13.74 15.60 34.60
C LEU A 138 13.66 17.09 34.95
N LEU A 139 14.66 17.85 34.52
CA LEU A 139 14.71 19.30 34.70
C LEU A 139 14.23 19.99 33.43
N LEU A 140 13.32 20.95 33.58
CA LEU A 140 12.85 21.81 32.49
C LEU A 140 13.54 23.17 32.63
N SER A 141 14.23 23.63 31.58
CA SER A 141 14.90 24.95 31.57
C SER A 141 13.90 26.07 31.24
N LYS A 142 14.23 27.30 31.62
CA LYS A 142 13.49 28.49 31.18
C LYS A 142 13.58 28.74 29.67
N HIS A 143 14.46 28.04 28.96
CA HIS A 143 14.57 28.09 27.51
C HIS A 143 13.71 27.02 26.80
N GLY A 144 13.03 26.16 27.57
CA GLY A 144 12.17 25.10 27.02
C GLY A 144 12.89 23.78 26.74
N ASP A 145 14.12 23.61 27.26
CA ASP A 145 14.88 22.37 27.17
C ASP A 145 14.45 21.37 28.25
N ILE A 146 14.59 20.08 27.95
CA ILE A 146 14.37 18.99 28.91
C ILE A 146 15.70 18.29 29.11
N LYS A 147 16.20 18.31 30.35
CA LYS A 147 17.46 17.68 30.73
C LYS A 147 17.28 16.56 31.73
N LEU A 148 17.88 15.42 31.42
CA LEU A 148 17.93 14.26 32.30
C LEU A 148 19.11 14.38 33.27
N VAL A 149 18.84 14.21 34.57
CA VAL A 149 19.85 14.21 35.65
C VAL A 149 19.91 12.85 36.33
N ASP A 150 20.97 12.64 37.13
CA ASP A 150 21.11 11.53 38.08
C ASP A 150 20.94 10.15 37.43
N PHE A 151 21.88 9.78 36.57
CA PHE A 151 21.96 8.42 36.02
C PHE A 151 22.16 7.44 37.17
N GLY A 152 21.07 6.78 37.56
CA GLY A 152 20.94 5.93 38.72
C GLY A 152 21.74 4.63 38.61
N ILE A 153 23.07 4.72 38.62
CA ILE A 153 24.01 3.57 38.55
C ILE A 153 24.05 2.81 39.90
N ALA A 154 22.94 2.81 40.64
CA ALA A 154 22.82 2.17 41.94
C ALA A 154 22.73 0.63 41.88
N VAL A 155 22.82 0.03 40.69
CA VAL A 155 22.89 -1.43 40.56
C VAL A 155 23.98 -1.75 39.54
N SER A 156 25.18 -2.10 40.00
CA SER A 156 26.13 -2.88 39.21
C SER A 156 25.67 -4.34 39.18
N ASP A 157 25.93 -5.04 38.08
CA ASP A 157 25.65 -6.47 37.92
C ASP A 157 26.48 -7.34 38.91
N GLU A 158 27.45 -6.74 39.61
CA GLU A 158 28.35 -7.39 40.56
C GLU A 158 27.84 -7.41 42.02
N ASP A 159 26.91 -6.52 42.42
CA ASP A 159 26.50 -6.39 43.84
C ASP A 159 25.22 -7.18 44.21
N SER A 160 24.72 -8.05 43.31
CA SER A 160 23.39 -8.66 43.47
C SER A 160 23.29 -9.82 44.47
N ASP A 161 24.38 -10.22 45.14
CA ASP A 161 24.37 -11.36 46.07
C ASP A 161 23.87 -10.99 47.47
N THR A 162 23.64 -9.71 47.74
CA THR A 162 22.95 -9.27 48.96
C THR A 162 21.64 -8.61 48.59
N GLY A 163 20.53 -9.25 48.96
CA GLY A 163 19.17 -8.87 48.56
C GLY A 163 18.84 -7.38 48.73
N LEU A 164 17.88 -6.92 47.92
CA LEU A 164 17.33 -5.56 47.87
C LEU A 164 16.71 -5.04 49.19
N THR A 165 16.85 -5.76 50.30
CA THR A 165 16.23 -5.54 51.61
C THR A 165 17.24 -5.12 52.68
N ARG A 166 18.20 -4.24 52.38
CA ARG A 166 19.01 -3.58 53.42
C ARG A 166 18.44 -2.21 53.76
N GLU A 167 17.96 -2.09 55.00
CA GLU A 167 17.57 -0.83 55.63
C GLU A 167 18.65 0.24 55.43
N GLY A 168 18.25 1.40 54.91
CA GLY A 168 19.10 2.58 54.80
C GLY A 168 19.58 2.95 53.40
N MET A 169 19.33 2.16 52.36
CA MET A 169 19.37 2.68 50.98
C MET A 169 18.00 3.28 50.64
N SER A 170 17.96 4.57 50.32
CA SER A 170 16.77 5.23 49.76
C SER A 170 16.46 4.61 48.38
N LEU A 171 15.82 3.44 48.39
CA LEU A 171 15.47 2.61 47.24
C LEU A 171 14.38 3.29 46.40
N GLY A 172 14.76 4.35 45.68
CA GLY A 172 13.95 5.02 44.67
C GLY A 172 12.52 5.36 45.12
N THR A 173 11.66 5.66 44.14
CA THR A 173 10.21 5.63 44.34
C THR A 173 9.70 4.38 43.63
N PRO A 174 9.32 3.30 44.34
CA PRO A 174 8.99 2.00 43.73
C PRO A 174 7.97 2.07 42.61
N GLY A 175 7.07 3.06 42.64
CA GLY A 175 6.03 3.24 41.65
C GLY A 175 6.51 3.42 40.20
N TYR A 176 7.79 3.73 39.95
CA TYR A 176 8.38 3.83 38.59
C TYR A 176 9.25 2.64 38.20
N MET A 177 9.59 1.75 39.13
CA MET A 177 10.47 0.62 38.85
C MET A 177 9.76 -0.44 38.01
N ALA A 178 10.47 -0.97 37.02
CA ALA A 178 9.98 -2.06 36.19
C ALA A 178 9.94 -3.38 36.99
N PRO A 179 8.95 -4.27 36.75
CA PRO A 179 8.81 -5.53 37.49
C PRO A 179 10.07 -6.39 37.57
N GLU A 180 10.86 -6.44 36.50
CA GLU A 180 12.10 -7.20 36.42
C GLU A 180 13.20 -6.67 37.36
N GLN A 181 13.15 -5.38 37.73
CA GLN A 181 14.11 -4.79 38.67
C GLN A 181 13.94 -5.34 40.09
N PHE A 182 12.78 -5.89 40.45
CA PHE A 182 12.58 -6.53 41.75
C PHE A 182 13.05 -7.99 41.78
N ASN A 183 12.99 -8.67 40.63
CA ASN A 183 13.19 -10.13 40.56
C ASN A 183 14.59 -10.52 40.11
N ASN A 184 15.20 -9.77 39.19
CA ASN A 184 16.50 -10.09 38.61
C ASN A 184 17.20 -8.83 38.13
N THR A 185 17.92 -8.19 39.04
CA THR A 185 18.66 -6.94 38.79
C THR A 185 19.82 -7.10 37.79
N LYS A 186 20.35 -8.33 37.61
CA LYS A 186 21.47 -8.65 36.69
C LYS A 186 21.07 -8.62 35.20
N ASN A 187 19.79 -8.84 34.88
CA ASN A 187 19.32 -8.95 33.49
C ASN A 187 18.44 -7.76 33.05
N VAL A 188 18.57 -6.61 33.73
CA VAL A 188 17.79 -5.40 33.43
C VAL A 188 18.41 -4.65 32.25
N ASP A 189 17.71 -4.65 31.12
CA ASP A 189 18.08 -3.89 29.92
C ASP A 189 17.29 -2.57 29.79
N GLN A 190 17.50 -1.87 28.67
CA GLN A 190 16.88 -0.58 28.34
C GLN A 190 15.34 -0.56 28.41
N ARG A 191 14.67 -1.72 28.36
CA ARG A 191 13.20 -1.83 28.45
C ARG A 191 12.67 -1.48 29.83
N ALA A 192 13.51 -1.45 30.86
CA ALA A 192 13.15 -0.93 32.17
C ALA A 192 12.93 0.59 32.13
N ASP A 193 13.82 1.36 31.49
CA ASP A 193 13.62 2.81 31.31
C ASP A 193 12.34 3.11 30.52
N ILE A 194 12.03 2.27 29.52
CA ILE A 194 10.78 2.39 28.73
C ILE A 194 9.55 2.20 29.63
N TYR A 195 9.59 1.25 30.56
CA TYR A 195 8.51 1.07 31.54
C TYR A 195 8.34 2.31 32.41
N SER A 196 9.43 2.82 32.97
CA SER A 196 9.43 4.02 33.80
C SER A 196 8.94 5.26 33.04
N LEU A 197 9.27 5.39 31.75
CA LEU A 197 8.69 6.43 30.88
C LEU A 197 7.17 6.28 30.73
N GLY A 198 6.65 5.04 30.66
CA GLY A 198 5.22 4.78 30.64
C GLY A 198 4.53 5.28 31.91
N VAL A 199 5.12 5.01 33.08
CA VAL A 199 4.66 5.52 34.39
C VAL A 199 4.72 7.04 34.43
N LEU A 200 5.83 7.64 33.98
CA LEU A 200 6.03 9.08 33.90
C LEU A 200 4.92 9.76 33.07
N VAL A 201 4.64 9.25 31.88
CA VAL A 201 3.61 9.81 30.98
C VAL A 201 2.20 9.62 31.53
N TYR A 202 1.94 8.50 32.20
CA TYR A 202 0.70 8.29 32.93
C TYR A 202 0.49 9.40 33.98
N GLU A 203 1.51 9.68 34.78
CA GLU A 203 1.42 10.70 35.83
C GLU A 203 1.32 12.11 35.25
N MET A 204 2.12 12.45 34.22
CA MET A 204 2.00 13.73 33.53
C MET A 204 0.56 14.01 33.07
N LEU A 205 -0.12 13.01 32.49
CA LEU A 205 -1.45 13.20 31.89
C LEU A 205 -2.63 13.09 32.87
N THR A 206 -2.40 12.51 34.06
CA THR A 206 -3.47 12.25 35.04
C THR A 206 -3.28 12.97 36.37
N GLY A 207 -2.07 13.45 36.65
CA GLY A 207 -1.69 13.99 37.95
C GLY A 207 -1.56 12.96 39.06
N LYS A 208 -1.66 11.67 38.73
CA LYS A 208 -1.68 10.57 39.69
C LYS A 208 -0.69 9.50 39.27
N LYS A 209 -0.03 8.88 40.24
CA LYS A 209 0.80 7.70 39.99
C LYS A 209 -0.12 6.50 39.71
N PRO A 210 0.25 5.62 38.76
CA PRO A 210 -0.52 4.40 38.50
C PRO A 210 -0.45 3.41 39.66
N PHE A 211 0.66 3.43 40.40
CA PHE A 211 0.93 2.60 41.58
C PHE A 211 1.34 3.50 42.76
N PRO A 212 0.38 4.09 43.48
CA PRO A 212 0.67 4.90 44.66
C PRO A 212 0.97 4.02 45.89
N GLY A 213 1.84 4.48 46.78
CA GLY A 213 2.14 3.80 48.05
C GLY A 213 3.63 3.72 48.37
N ALA A 214 3.93 3.29 49.59
CA ALA A 214 5.29 2.96 50.03
C ALA A 214 5.75 1.61 49.43
N PHE A 215 7.03 1.29 49.57
CA PHE A 215 7.58 0.00 49.15
C PHE A 215 6.98 -1.12 50.01
N THR A 216 5.87 -1.71 49.58
CA THR A 216 5.22 -2.84 50.26
C THR A 216 5.07 -4.04 49.32
N PRO A 217 4.97 -5.28 49.84
CA PRO A 217 4.70 -6.46 49.01
C PRO A 217 3.45 -6.32 48.13
N GLU A 218 2.42 -5.61 48.60
CA GLU A 218 1.18 -5.35 47.85
C GLU A 218 1.43 -4.43 46.64
N LEU A 219 2.26 -3.39 46.81
CA LEU A 219 2.65 -2.50 45.72
C LEU A 219 3.44 -3.28 44.65
N VAL A 220 4.43 -4.07 45.08
CA VAL A 220 5.24 -4.92 44.19
C VAL A 220 4.35 -5.90 43.44
N SER A 221 3.40 -6.57 44.12
CA SER A 221 2.44 -7.47 43.49
C SER A 221 1.57 -6.77 42.45
N SER A 222 1.13 -5.53 42.72
CA SER A 222 0.33 -4.74 41.80
C SER A 222 1.11 -4.35 40.54
N ILE A 223 2.38 -3.97 40.70
CA ILE A 223 3.31 -3.67 39.61
C ILE A 223 3.57 -4.92 38.75
N GLN A 224 3.89 -6.06 39.36
CA GLN A 224 4.13 -7.33 38.68
C GLN A 224 2.90 -7.83 37.90
N LYS A 225 1.69 -7.61 38.43
CA LYS A 225 0.43 -7.94 37.75
C LYS A 225 0.02 -6.90 36.70
N GLY A 226 0.66 -5.73 36.66
CA GLY A 226 0.28 -4.62 35.78
C GLY A 226 -1.10 -4.06 36.06
N LYS A 227 -1.58 -4.13 37.31
CA LYS A 227 -2.93 -3.70 37.70
C LYS A 227 -2.93 -2.22 38.08
N TYR A 228 -3.18 -1.35 37.11
CA TYR A 228 -3.37 0.08 37.32
C TYR A 228 -4.69 0.57 36.75
N THR A 229 -5.18 1.71 37.25
CA THR A 229 -6.42 2.32 36.76
C THR A 229 -6.24 2.85 35.34
N ASN A 230 -7.19 2.61 34.44
CA ASN A 230 -7.11 3.19 33.10
C ASN A 230 -7.00 4.73 33.17
N PRO A 231 -5.98 5.37 32.57
CA PRO A 231 -5.75 6.80 32.75
C PRO A 231 -6.91 7.67 32.21
N ARG A 232 -7.69 7.17 31.25
CA ARG A 232 -8.90 7.86 30.76
C ARG A 232 -10.03 7.98 31.78
N LYS A 233 -10.00 7.22 32.88
CA LYS A 233 -10.91 7.42 34.02
C LYS A 233 -10.61 8.73 34.75
N TYR A 234 -9.35 9.18 34.76
CA TYR A 234 -8.94 10.44 35.38
C TYR A 234 -8.95 11.60 34.39
N ASN A 235 -8.56 11.35 33.14
CA ASN A 235 -8.55 12.36 32.08
C ASN A 235 -9.09 11.77 30.75
N PRO A 236 -10.39 11.94 30.45
CA PRO A 236 -10.99 11.43 29.21
C PRO A 236 -10.36 11.99 27.93
N GLY A 237 -9.74 13.18 28.00
CA GLY A 237 -9.11 13.88 26.88
C GLY A 237 -7.75 13.32 26.44
N ILE A 238 -7.25 12.24 27.05
CA ILE A 238 -5.97 11.64 26.66
C ILE A 238 -6.01 11.11 25.23
N HIS A 239 -5.08 11.60 24.41
CA HIS A 239 -4.98 11.25 23.00
C HIS A 239 -4.67 9.74 22.81
N PRO A 240 -5.30 9.06 21.83
CA PRO A 240 -5.10 7.61 21.62
C PRO A 240 -3.64 7.17 21.47
N VAL A 241 -2.79 8.02 20.87
CA VAL A 241 -1.35 7.74 20.69
C VAL A 241 -0.63 7.61 22.03
N LEU A 242 -0.84 8.56 22.95
CA LEU A 242 -0.23 8.53 24.28
C LEU A 242 -0.80 7.40 25.14
N LEU A 243 -2.11 7.12 25.01
CA LEU A 243 -2.72 5.97 25.68
C LEU A 243 -2.11 4.64 25.22
N LYS A 244 -1.86 4.49 23.91
CA LYS A 244 -1.21 3.29 23.35
C LYS A 244 0.23 3.16 23.85
N PHE A 245 0.96 4.28 23.92
CA PHE A 245 2.31 4.31 24.49
C PHE A 245 2.29 3.83 25.95
N ILE A 246 1.48 4.43 26.83
CA ILE A 246 1.35 4.04 28.25
C ILE A 246 1.09 2.52 28.36
N LYS A 247 0.07 2.02 27.65
CA LYS A 247 -0.32 0.60 27.73
C LYS A 247 0.78 -0.35 27.30
N LYS A 248 1.50 -0.03 26.22
CA LYS A 248 2.56 -0.89 25.69
C LYS A 248 3.83 -0.80 26.54
N SER A 249 4.22 0.40 26.98
CA SER A 249 5.41 0.63 27.81
C SER A 249 5.27 0.03 29.20
N MET A 250 4.10 0.14 29.83
CA MET A 250 3.84 -0.42 31.17
C MET A 250 3.44 -1.91 31.17
N ASN A 251 3.73 -2.66 30.10
CA ASN A 251 3.45 -4.10 30.10
C ASN A 251 4.36 -4.79 31.12
N PRO A 252 3.86 -5.68 32.01
CA PRO A 252 4.72 -6.32 32.98
C PRO A 252 5.83 -7.17 32.34
N LYS A 253 5.56 -7.78 31.19
CA LYS A 253 6.50 -8.60 30.44
C LYS A 253 7.39 -7.72 29.54
N PRO A 254 8.72 -7.66 29.76
CA PRO A 254 9.62 -6.80 28.97
C PRO A 254 9.54 -7.06 27.46
N GLU A 255 9.37 -8.31 27.03
CA GLU A 255 9.25 -8.71 25.63
C GLU A 255 7.99 -8.18 24.92
N ARG A 256 6.98 -7.73 25.68
CA ARG A 256 5.77 -7.11 25.14
C ARG A 256 5.86 -5.58 25.06
N ARG A 257 6.95 -4.98 25.56
CA ARG A 257 7.20 -3.53 25.47
C ARG A 257 7.80 -3.16 24.11
N TYR A 258 8.20 -1.90 23.96
CA TYR A 258 9.06 -1.52 22.85
C TYR A 258 10.46 -2.10 23.08
N LYS A 259 11.08 -2.63 22.02
CA LYS A 259 12.45 -3.18 22.10
C LYS A 259 13.47 -2.08 22.38
N ASP A 260 13.28 -0.92 21.77
CA ASP A 260 14.10 0.28 21.87
C ASP A 260 13.20 1.53 21.70
N LEU A 261 13.78 2.73 21.85
CA LEU A 261 13.05 3.99 21.79
C LEU A 261 12.87 4.55 20.38
N LEU A 262 13.50 4.00 19.33
CA LEU A 262 13.38 4.54 17.97
C LEU A 262 11.94 4.53 17.43
N PRO A 263 11.13 3.45 17.60
CA PRO A 263 9.71 3.47 17.23
C PRO A 263 8.89 4.49 18.01
N VAL A 264 9.27 4.80 19.25
CA VAL A 264 8.61 5.77 20.12
C VAL A 264 8.91 7.19 19.62
N ILE A 265 10.18 7.49 19.35
CA ILE A 265 10.63 8.77 18.78
C ILE A 265 9.89 9.04 17.45
N LYS A 266 9.90 8.09 16.51
CA LYS A 266 9.17 8.21 15.23
C LYS A 266 7.66 8.35 15.38
N MET A 267 7.08 7.78 16.44
CA MET A 267 5.65 7.95 16.75
C MET A 267 5.37 9.37 17.23
N LEU A 268 6.23 9.90 18.10
CA LEU A 268 6.10 11.24 18.67
C LEU A 268 6.38 12.33 17.65
N GLU A 269 7.34 12.17 16.75
CA GLU A 269 7.58 13.11 15.64
C GLU A 269 6.32 13.28 14.78
N ARG A 270 5.68 12.17 14.42
CA ARG A 270 4.42 12.18 13.66
C ARG A 270 3.28 12.83 14.43
N PHE A 271 3.23 12.61 15.75
CA PHE A 271 2.23 13.23 16.61
C PHE A 271 2.45 14.74 16.71
N LEU A 272 3.68 15.16 16.99
CA LEU A 272 4.10 16.56 17.17
C LEU A 272 4.07 17.37 15.88
N LYS A 273 4.09 16.74 14.69
CA LYS A 273 3.91 17.45 13.40
C LYS A 273 2.62 18.29 13.32
N HIS A 274 1.60 17.95 14.09
CA HIS A 274 0.32 18.67 14.15
C HIS A 274 0.33 19.84 15.16
N TRP A 275 1.42 20.00 15.90
CA TRP A 275 1.64 21.05 16.90
C TRP A 275 2.69 22.04 16.40
N ASN A 276 2.68 23.26 16.94
CA ASN A 276 3.79 24.18 16.76
C ASN A 276 4.85 23.90 17.84
N THR A 277 6.01 23.38 17.43
CA THR A 277 7.10 23.03 18.35
C THR A 277 7.62 24.24 19.13
N GLU A 278 7.68 25.43 18.51
CA GLU A 278 8.11 26.65 19.20
C GLU A 278 7.11 27.06 20.29
N GLU A 279 5.81 26.92 20.02
CA GLU A 279 4.76 27.18 21.01
C GLU A 279 4.85 26.19 22.18
N LEU A 280 5.11 24.91 21.91
CA LEU A 280 5.30 23.89 22.95
C LEU A 280 6.56 24.16 23.79
N SER A 281 7.67 24.53 23.16
CA SER A 281 8.89 24.93 23.86
C SER A 281 8.64 26.14 24.78
N HIS A 282 7.92 27.15 24.29
CA HIS A 282 7.54 28.32 25.08
C HIS A 282 6.59 27.96 26.24
N VAL A 283 5.66 27.01 26.04
CA VAL A 283 4.81 26.50 27.14
C VAL A 283 5.66 25.83 28.22
N VAL A 284 6.63 24.99 27.83
CA VAL A 284 7.57 24.32 28.74
C VAL A 284 8.43 25.34 29.50
N SER A 285 8.94 26.36 28.81
CA SER A 285 9.66 27.49 29.40
C SER A 285 8.82 28.20 30.49
N ARG A 286 7.56 28.54 30.19
CA ARG A 286 6.66 29.17 31.19
C ARG A 286 6.38 28.26 32.38
N LEU A 287 6.25 26.96 32.16
CA LEU A 287 6.10 25.98 33.24
C LEU A 287 7.34 25.94 34.14
N ALA A 288 8.54 25.99 33.55
CA ALA A 288 9.80 26.07 34.29
C ALA A 288 9.93 27.37 35.10
N GLU A 289 9.35 28.48 34.62
CA GLU A 289 9.24 29.74 35.38
C GLU A 289 8.19 29.71 36.49
N GLY A 290 7.36 28.66 36.56
CA GLY A 290 6.25 28.58 37.50
C GLY A 290 5.06 29.48 37.13
N LYS A 291 4.98 29.95 35.88
CA LYS A 291 3.84 30.70 35.36
C LYS A 291 2.80 29.73 34.78
N ASP A 292 1.53 30.11 34.83
CA ASP A 292 0.49 29.28 34.23
C ASP A 292 0.65 29.21 32.71
N PRO A 293 0.56 27.99 32.13
CA PRO A 293 0.68 27.77 30.71
C PRO A 293 -0.61 28.20 30.00
N GLN A 294 -0.49 29.02 28.95
CA GLN A 294 -1.58 29.13 27.99
C GLN A 294 -1.66 27.81 27.23
N LYS A 295 -2.87 27.22 27.12
CA LYS A 295 -3.05 25.93 26.44
C LYS A 295 -2.59 26.05 24.97
N PRO A 296 -1.64 25.21 24.51
CA PRO A 296 -1.15 25.28 23.13
C PRO A 296 -2.30 25.05 22.14
N LYS A 297 -2.45 25.92 21.14
CA LYS A 297 -3.52 25.81 20.15
C LYS A 297 -3.08 24.85 19.01
N PRO A 298 -3.86 23.82 18.65
CA PRO A 298 -3.51 22.93 17.55
C PRO A 298 -3.42 23.70 16.22
N ASN A 299 -2.53 23.27 15.31
CA ASN A 299 -2.20 23.98 14.08
C ASN A 299 -3.45 24.16 13.18
N LYS A 300 -3.84 25.42 12.92
CA LYS A 300 -5.07 25.78 12.18
C LYS A 300 -5.16 25.17 10.78
N LYS A 301 -4.03 24.86 10.12
CA LYS A 301 -3.99 24.36 8.73
C LYS A 301 -4.73 23.03 8.54
N VAL A 302 -4.73 22.14 9.54
CA VAL A 302 -5.35 20.81 9.41
C VAL A 302 -6.87 20.90 9.49
N LYS A 303 -7.41 21.83 10.28
CA LYS A 303 -8.86 22.02 10.41
C LYS A 303 -9.48 22.55 9.12
N VAL A 304 -8.80 23.47 8.43
CA VAL A 304 -9.25 24.06 7.16
C VAL A 304 -9.27 23.02 6.03
N ILE A 305 -8.24 22.17 5.93
CA ILE A 305 -8.18 21.11 4.91
C ILE A 305 -9.30 20.09 5.12
N PHE A 306 -9.53 19.66 6.37
CA PHE A 306 -10.57 18.69 6.67
C PHE A 306 -11.98 19.22 6.37
N THR A 307 -12.26 20.48 6.70
CA THR A 307 -13.53 21.12 6.34
C THR A 307 -13.68 21.28 4.83
N ALA A 308 -12.63 21.68 4.11
CA ALA A 308 -12.68 21.86 2.66
C ALA A 308 -12.95 20.55 1.91
N VAL A 309 -12.34 19.44 2.35
CA VAL A 309 -12.58 18.10 1.78
C VAL A 309 -14.01 17.63 2.02
N LEU A 310 -14.57 17.86 3.21
CA LEU A 310 -15.96 17.51 3.51
C LEU A 310 -16.95 18.32 2.66
N SER A 311 -16.69 19.62 2.49
CA SER A 311 -17.50 20.51 1.66
C SER A 311 -17.45 20.11 0.18
N ALA A 312 -16.26 19.78 -0.34
CA ALA A 312 -16.09 19.32 -1.72
C ALA A 312 -16.79 17.98 -1.98
N ALA A 313 -16.73 17.05 -1.03
CA ALA A 313 -17.43 15.76 -1.12
C ALA A 313 -18.96 15.93 -1.10
N ALA A 314 -19.49 16.85 -0.29
CA ALA A 314 -20.94 17.15 -0.28
C ALA A 314 -21.42 17.75 -1.62
N LEU A 315 -20.64 18.67 -2.20
CA LEU A 315 -20.92 19.27 -3.51
C LEU A 315 -20.92 18.23 -4.65
N LEU A 316 -20.00 17.26 -4.60
CA LEU A 316 -19.92 16.16 -5.58
C LEU A 316 -21.13 15.23 -5.56
N VAL A 317 -21.89 15.16 -4.47
CA VAL A 317 -23.12 14.34 -4.37
C VAL A 317 -24.36 15.14 -4.72
N ILE A 318 -24.44 16.41 -4.30
CA ILE A 318 -25.63 17.26 -4.48
C ILE A 318 -25.82 17.62 -5.96
N VAL A 319 -24.76 18.06 -6.65
CA VAL A 319 -24.87 18.57 -8.03
C VAL A 319 -25.37 17.49 -9.02
N PRO A 320 -24.80 16.26 -9.06
CA PRO A 320 -25.32 15.20 -9.93
C PRO A 320 -26.75 14.79 -9.56
N GLY A 321 -27.08 14.77 -8.26
CA GLY A 321 -28.43 14.46 -7.77
C GLY A 321 -29.47 15.48 -8.26
N THR A 322 -29.18 16.77 -8.17
CA THR A 322 -30.06 17.84 -8.69
C THR A 322 -30.23 17.77 -10.21
N VAL A 323 -29.16 17.50 -10.95
CA VAL A 323 -29.21 17.35 -12.42
C VAL A 323 -30.05 16.13 -12.81
N PHE A 324 -29.88 15.00 -12.12
CA PHE A 324 -30.69 13.80 -12.34
C PHE A 324 -32.19 14.04 -12.04
N CYS A 325 -32.51 14.74 -10.94
CA CYS A 325 -33.87 15.12 -10.60
C CYS A 325 -34.52 16.07 -11.62
N TYR A 326 -33.73 16.95 -12.26
CA TYR A 326 -34.20 17.83 -13.33
C TYR A 326 -34.56 17.04 -14.60
N PHE A 327 -33.64 16.25 -15.15
CA PHE A 327 -33.84 15.52 -16.40
C PHE A 327 -34.88 14.38 -16.33
N THR A 328 -35.06 13.77 -15.16
CA THR A 328 -36.13 12.76 -14.95
C THR A 328 -37.49 13.40 -14.68
N GLY A 329 -37.50 14.69 -14.33
CA GLY A 329 -38.68 15.42 -13.86
C GLY A 329 -39.20 14.98 -12.50
N ALA A 330 -38.38 14.28 -11.71
CA ALA A 330 -38.71 13.93 -10.32
C ALA A 330 -38.97 15.18 -9.45
N HIS A 331 -38.34 16.32 -9.77
CA HIS A 331 -38.61 17.61 -9.11
C HIS A 331 -40.07 18.05 -9.23
N ASN A 332 -40.76 17.74 -10.34
CA ASN A 332 -42.16 18.11 -10.55
C ASN A 332 -43.11 17.34 -9.63
N VAL A 333 -42.75 16.14 -9.18
CA VAL A 333 -43.52 15.38 -8.17
C VAL A 333 -43.31 15.95 -6.77
N LEU A 334 -42.11 16.46 -6.49
CA LEU A 334 -41.80 17.10 -5.21
C LEU A 334 -42.54 18.44 -5.04
N LEU A 335 -42.74 19.18 -6.15
CA LEU A 335 -43.43 20.47 -6.20
C LEU A 335 -44.94 20.33 -6.45
N HIS A 336 -45.38 19.35 -7.25
CA HIS A 336 -46.78 19.13 -7.64
C HIS A 336 -47.17 17.63 -7.62
N PRO A 337 -47.23 17.00 -6.42
CA PRO A 337 -47.42 15.55 -6.27
C PRO A 337 -48.75 15.00 -6.79
N LYS A 338 -49.76 15.86 -7.03
CA LYS A 338 -51.10 15.45 -7.50
C LYS A 338 -51.30 15.58 -9.03
N SER A 339 -50.31 16.09 -9.77
CA SER A 339 -50.48 16.48 -11.18
C SER A 339 -49.64 15.66 -12.17
N TYR A 340 -48.73 14.82 -11.69
CA TYR A 340 -47.84 14.00 -12.51
C TYR A 340 -47.85 12.54 -12.07
N GLU A 341 -48.00 11.63 -13.03
CA GLU A 341 -48.04 10.19 -12.81
C GLU A 341 -46.81 9.50 -13.47
N PRO A 342 -46.25 8.44 -12.85
CA PRO A 342 -45.11 7.70 -13.41
C PRO A 342 -45.55 6.73 -14.53
N VAL A 343 -44.86 6.81 -15.67
CA VAL A 343 -44.96 5.89 -16.80
C VAL A 343 -43.69 5.06 -16.92
N LEU A 344 -43.84 3.76 -17.13
CA LEU A 344 -42.75 2.80 -17.25
C LEU A 344 -42.82 2.02 -18.56
N PHE A 345 -41.70 1.97 -19.28
CA PHE A 345 -41.55 1.17 -20.50
C PHE A 345 -40.82 -0.12 -20.18
N SER A 346 -41.39 -1.25 -20.60
CA SER A 346 -40.82 -2.59 -20.47
C SER A 346 -40.64 -3.21 -21.85
N VAL A 347 -39.40 -3.52 -22.22
CA VAL A 347 -39.05 -4.07 -23.54
C VAL A 347 -38.41 -5.44 -23.37
N ARG A 348 -38.94 -6.46 -24.06
CA ARG A 348 -38.37 -7.81 -24.11
C ARG A 348 -37.72 -8.06 -25.47
N VAL A 349 -36.43 -8.41 -25.45
CA VAL A 349 -35.61 -8.66 -26.66
C VAL A 349 -35.01 -10.07 -26.61
N PRO A 350 -35.08 -10.91 -27.67
CA PRO A 350 -34.53 -12.26 -27.68
C PRO A 350 -33.00 -12.30 -27.48
N THR A 351 -32.48 -13.41 -26.94
CA THR A 351 -31.05 -13.60 -26.62
C THR A 351 -30.13 -13.84 -27.84
N GLY A 352 -30.66 -13.80 -29.07
CA GLY A 352 -29.94 -14.07 -30.32
C GLY A 352 -29.40 -12.85 -31.07
N VAL A 353 -29.93 -11.66 -30.79
CA VAL A 353 -29.67 -10.42 -31.56
C VAL A 353 -28.31 -9.81 -31.21
N GLN A 354 -28.11 -9.46 -29.94
CA GLN A 354 -26.87 -8.91 -29.40
C GLN A 354 -26.74 -9.26 -27.91
N PRO A 355 -25.53 -9.27 -27.32
CA PRO A 355 -25.37 -9.34 -25.88
C PRO A 355 -26.18 -8.22 -25.21
N GLY A 356 -26.93 -8.53 -24.15
CA GLY A 356 -27.89 -7.58 -23.57
C GLY A 356 -27.32 -6.26 -23.03
N ASN A 357 -25.99 -6.10 -22.94
CA ASN A 357 -25.33 -4.83 -22.61
C ASN A 357 -25.04 -3.94 -23.83
N ARG A 358 -25.26 -4.45 -25.04
CA ARG A 358 -25.08 -3.73 -26.32
C ARG A 358 -26.40 -3.42 -27.03
N ILE A 359 -27.52 -3.84 -26.45
CA ILE A 359 -28.84 -3.57 -27.02
C ILE A 359 -29.14 -2.08 -26.90
N PHE A 360 -29.31 -1.41 -28.04
CA PHE A 360 -29.69 -0.01 -28.11
C PHE A 360 -31.21 0.13 -28.09
N ILE A 361 -31.71 0.89 -27.12
CA ILE A 361 -33.12 1.25 -26.99
C ILE A 361 -33.20 2.77 -26.81
N LYS A 362 -33.84 3.44 -27.76
CA LYS A 362 -34.17 4.87 -27.66
C LYS A 362 -35.68 5.03 -27.62
N THR A 363 -36.17 5.94 -26.77
CA THR A 363 -37.60 6.24 -26.67
C THR A 363 -37.82 7.74 -26.56
N ASP A 364 -38.64 8.25 -27.46
CA ASP A 364 -39.09 9.64 -27.50
C ASP A 364 -40.62 9.67 -27.27
N ILE A 365 -41.13 10.64 -26.49
CA ILE A 365 -42.56 10.74 -26.13
C ILE A 365 -43.15 12.00 -26.75
N PHE A 366 -44.37 11.89 -27.26
CA PHE A 366 -45.12 12.96 -27.89
C PHE A 366 -46.49 13.08 -27.24
N ARG A 367 -46.99 14.31 -27.08
CA ARG A 367 -48.35 14.55 -26.59
C ARG A 367 -49.33 14.33 -27.73
N ASP A 368 -50.36 13.52 -27.52
CA ASP A 368 -51.36 13.24 -28.54
C ASP A 368 -52.46 14.30 -28.53
N ASP A 369 -52.26 15.36 -29.30
CA ASP A 369 -53.23 16.43 -29.54
C ASP A 369 -54.04 16.22 -30.84
N ASN A 370 -53.87 15.06 -31.49
CA ASN A 370 -54.42 14.72 -32.81
C ASN A 370 -54.15 15.75 -33.93
N ARG A 371 -53.18 16.66 -33.76
CA ARG A 371 -52.85 17.71 -34.75
C ARG A 371 -51.36 17.83 -34.98
N LYS A 372 -50.62 18.41 -34.04
CA LYS A 372 -49.18 18.71 -34.18
C LYS A 372 -48.30 17.65 -33.53
N ILE A 373 -48.86 16.84 -32.64
CA ILE A 373 -48.20 15.78 -31.87
C ILE A 373 -46.83 16.26 -31.34
N PRO A 374 -46.79 17.34 -30.55
CA PRO A 374 -45.54 17.96 -30.13
C PRO A 374 -44.74 17.00 -29.24
N GLU A 375 -43.42 16.98 -29.45
CA GLU A 375 -42.49 16.21 -28.62
C GLU A 375 -42.49 16.76 -27.18
N VAL A 376 -42.49 15.86 -26.21
CA VAL A 376 -42.35 16.23 -24.79
C VAL A 376 -40.88 16.51 -24.52
N GLU A 377 -40.47 17.77 -24.65
CA GLU A 377 -39.08 18.20 -24.52
C GLU A 377 -38.44 17.80 -23.17
N ASN A 378 -37.11 17.60 -23.20
CA ASN A 378 -36.24 17.38 -22.04
C ASN A 378 -36.45 16.09 -21.22
N ARG A 379 -37.07 15.04 -21.80
CA ARG A 379 -37.24 13.75 -21.12
C ARG A 379 -36.32 12.68 -21.71
N ARG A 380 -35.18 12.43 -21.06
CA ARG A 380 -34.32 11.29 -21.41
C ARG A 380 -34.78 10.03 -20.70
N ILE A 381 -35.12 9.00 -21.46
CA ILE A 381 -35.61 7.73 -20.95
C ILE A 381 -34.46 6.73 -20.92
N PHE A 382 -34.00 6.41 -19.72
CA PHE A 382 -32.91 5.44 -19.53
C PHE A 382 -33.48 4.06 -19.26
N PHE A 383 -33.06 3.07 -20.03
CA PHE A 383 -33.40 1.67 -19.82
C PHE A 383 -32.32 0.95 -19.01
N ARG A 384 -32.76 0.17 -18.02
CA ARG A 384 -31.91 -0.75 -17.26
C ARG A 384 -32.38 -2.17 -17.51
N ARG A 385 -31.43 -3.07 -17.76
CA ARG A 385 -31.71 -4.50 -17.84
C ARG A 385 -32.13 -5.02 -16.46
N ILE A 386 -33.28 -5.68 -16.40
CA ILE A 386 -33.73 -6.44 -15.24
C ILE A 386 -33.35 -7.89 -15.47
N THR A 387 -32.61 -8.47 -14.53
CA THR A 387 -32.21 -9.87 -14.60
C THR A 387 -33.45 -10.75 -14.54
N THR A 388 -33.70 -11.57 -15.57
CA THR A 388 -34.51 -12.78 -15.44
C THR A 388 -33.56 -13.98 -15.42
N PRO A 389 -33.28 -14.56 -14.24
CA PRO A 389 -32.69 -15.89 -14.15
C PRO A 389 -33.80 -16.93 -14.32
N GLY A 390 -33.63 -17.86 -15.26
CA GLY A 390 -34.49 -19.04 -15.42
C GLY A 390 -35.25 -19.08 -16.75
N ASN A 391 -34.98 -20.14 -17.52
CA ASN A 391 -35.73 -20.67 -18.67
C ASN A 391 -36.85 -19.77 -19.25
N GLY A 392 -36.52 -18.92 -20.24
CA GLY A 392 -37.53 -18.22 -21.05
C GLY A 392 -37.03 -17.02 -21.84
N SER A 393 -36.62 -17.24 -23.09
CA SER A 393 -36.64 -16.33 -24.27
C SER A 393 -36.57 -14.80 -24.07
N GLY A 394 -35.42 -14.27 -23.61
CA GLY A 394 -35.04 -12.87 -23.88
C GLY A 394 -34.56 -12.03 -22.69
N TYR A 395 -33.91 -10.91 -23.00
CA TYR A 395 -33.55 -9.83 -22.09
C TYR A 395 -34.75 -8.90 -21.84
N LEU A 396 -35.06 -8.65 -20.57
CA LEU A 396 -36.04 -7.64 -20.16
C LEU A 396 -35.35 -6.32 -19.79
N PHE A 397 -35.76 -5.23 -20.44
CA PHE A 397 -35.32 -3.87 -20.15
C PHE A 397 -36.48 -3.10 -19.56
N ARG A 398 -36.23 -2.34 -18.50
CA ARG A 398 -37.22 -1.44 -17.89
C ARG A 398 -36.68 -0.03 -17.85
N SER A 399 -37.49 0.95 -18.24
CA SER A 399 -37.10 2.35 -18.15
C SER A 399 -37.06 2.81 -16.69
N THR A 400 -36.31 3.89 -16.46
CA THR A 400 -36.56 4.78 -15.32
C THR A 400 -37.99 5.35 -15.43
N PRO A 401 -38.68 5.61 -14.30
CA PRO A 401 -40.00 6.20 -14.33
C PRO A 401 -39.96 7.58 -14.99
N VAL A 402 -40.83 7.82 -15.96
CA VAL A 402 -41.00 9.13 -16.59
C VAL A 402 -42.31 9.72 -16.09
N TYR A 403 -42.24 10.91 -15.49
CA TYR A 403 -43.42 11.55 -14.90
C TYR A 403 -44.11 12.47 -15.90
N LEU A 404 -45.35 12.12 -16.29
CA LEU A 404 -46.17 12.84 -17.26
C LEU A 404 -47.47 13.35 -16.61
N GLN A 405 -48.04 14.41 -17.17
CA GLN A 405 -49.38 14.87 -16.78
C GLN A 405 -50.44 13.89 -17.29
N ARG A 406 -51.65 13.98 -16.74
CA ARG A 406 -52.78 13.19 -17.23
C ARG A 406 -53.15 13.62 -18.65
N GLY A 407 -53.31 12.64 -19.55
CA GLY A 407 -53.57 12.91 -20.97
C GLY A 407 -53.19 11.75 -21.89
N ALA A 408 -53.43 11.93 -23.19
CA ALA A 408 -53.07 10.99 -24.25
C ALA A 408 -51.68 11.29 -24.81
N TYR A 409 -50.90 10.25 -25.10
CA TYR A 409 -49.52 10.32 -25.54
C TYR A 409 -49.19 9.25 -26.58
N ARG A 410 -48.14 9.49 -27.37
CA ARG A 410 -47.51 8.50 -28.25
C ARG A 410 -46.04 8.33 -27.89
N ALA A 411 -45.53 7.12 -27.99
CA ALA A 411 -44.12 6.80 -27.80
C ALA A 411 -43.52 6.24 -29.08
N LYS A 412 -42.41 6.84 -29.52
CA LYS A 412 -41.56 6.34 -30.61
C LYS A 412 -40.43 5.55 -29.98
N ILE A 413 -40.35 4.25 -30.27
CA ILE A 413 -39.40 3.34 -29.64
C ILE A 413 -38.55 2.68 -30.72
N GLU A 414 -37.25 2.98 -30.70
CA GLU A 414 -36.24 2.43 -31.59
C GLU A 414 -35.44 1.37 -30.83
N ILE A 415 -35.46 0.13 -31.35
CA ILE A 415 -34.76 -1.01 -30.78
C ILE A 415 -33.86 -1.59 -31.88
N GLU A 416 -32.55 -1.40 -31.77
CA GLU A 416 -31.62 -1.73 -32.86
C GLU A 416 -32.09 -1.10 -34.18
N ASN A 417 -32.35 -1.91 -35.21
CA ASN A 417 -32.74 -1.45 -36.54
C ASN A 417 -34.27 -1.42 -36.74
N THR A 418 -35.07 -1.54 -35.67
CA THR A 418 -36.53 -1.53 -35.76
C THR A 418 -37.13 -0.32 -35.05
N LEU A 419 -38.05 0.37 -35.73
CA LEU A 419 -38.77 1.53 -35.23
C LEU A 419 -40.25 1.20 -35.02
N ASN A 420 -40.77 1.45 -33.81
CA ASN A 420 -42.16 1.16 -33.44
C ASN A 420 -42.84 2.38 -32.81
N TRP A 421 -44.15 2.54 -33.06
CA TRP A 421 -44.97 3.61 -32.47
C TRP A 421 -46.07 3.01 -31.60
N TYR A 422 -46.28 3.57 -30.42
CA TYR A 422 -47.30 3.14 -29.46
C TYR A 422 -48.13 4.33 -28.98
N SER A 423 -49.44 4.14 -28.80
CA SER A 423 -50.34 5.14 -28.18
C SER A 423 -50.75 4.69 -26.78
N PHE A 424 -50.82 5.60 -25.82
CA PHE A 424 -51.20 5.32 -24.43
C PHE A 424 -51.84 6.53 -23.74
N VAL A 425 -52.58 6.28 -22.65
CA VAL A 425 -53.26 7.31 -21.85
C VAL A 425 -52.80 7.23 -20.39
N VAL A 426 -52.57 8.38 -19.78
CA VAL A 426 -52.19 8.54 -18.37
C VAL A 426 -53.40 9.06 -17.59
N ASN A 427 -54.03 8.23 -16.74
CA ASN A 427 -55.31 8.55 -16.08
C ASN A 427 -55.25 8.59 -14.54
N SER A 428 -54.52 7.69 -13.87
CA SER A 428 -54.27 7.74 -12.41
C SER A 428 -53.43 6.57 -11.86
N ASP A 429 -53.27 5.48 -12.63
CA ASP A 429 -52.50 4.32 -12.21
C ASP A 429 -51.15 4.23 -12.95
N LYS A 430 -50.18 3.52 -12.36
CA LYS A 430 -48.89 3.23 -13.00
C LYS A 430 -49.10 2.59 -14.37
N VAL A 431 -48.85 3.34 -15.44
CA VAL A 431 -48.94 2.82 -16.80
C VAL A 431 -47.65 2.06 -17.13
N SER A 432 -47.80 0.76 -17.44
CA SER A 432 -46.69 -0.07 -17.92
C SER A 432 -46.93 -0.50 -19.36
N ILE A 433 -46.01 -0.16 -20.25
CA ILE A 433 -46.07 -0.51 -21.67
C ILE A 433 -45.14 -1.70 -21.90
N ASN A 434 -45.69 -2.85 -22.30
CA ASN A 434 -44.93 -4.09 -22.52
C ASN A 434 -44.75 -4.37 -24.01
N ILE A 435 -43.51 -4.51 -24.47
CA ILE A 435 -43.15 -4.68 -25.88
C ILE A 435 -42.40 -6.00 -26.05
N ASN A 436 -42.95 -6.92 -26.86
CA ASN A 436 -42.32 -8.20 -27.17
C ASN A 436 -41.84 -8.21 -28.63
N LYS A 437 -40.54 -8.39 -28.86
CA LYS A 437 -39.96 -8.57 -30.21
C LYS A 437 -39.75 -10.06 -30.45
N THR A 438 -40.69 -10.77 -31.07
CA THR A 438 -40.63 -12.25 -31.19
C THR A 438 -40.10 -12.81 -32.52
N ASP A 439 -40.12 -12.08 -33.64
CA ASP A 439 -39.76 -12.66 -34.94
C ASP A 439 -38.77 -11.79 -35.73
N ILE A 440 -37.49 -12.18 -35.79
CA ILE A 440 -36.56 -11.70 -36.81
C ILE A 440 -36.37 -12.87 -37.79
N PRO A 441 -36.87 -12.79 -39.04
CA PRO A 441 -36.69 -13.87 -40.02
C PRO A 441 -35.20 -14.06 -40.35
N PRO A 442 -34.73 -15.29 -40.62
CA PRO A 442 -33.33 -15.55 -40.92
C PRO A 442 -32.90 -14.83 -42.20
N SER A 443 -31.90 -13.96 -42.08
CA SER A 443 -31.31 -13.21 -43.21
C SER A 443 -30.44 -14.12 -44.07
N LYS A 444 -30.45 -13.91 -45.39
CA LYS A 444 -29.57 -14.60 -46.35
C LYS A 444 -28.13 -14.11 -46.15
N VAL A 445 -27.17 -15.02 -45.93
CA VAL A 445 -25.75 -14.65 -45.74
C VAL A 445 -24.95 -14.90 -47.02
N ARG A 446 -24.27 -13.88 -47.54
CA ARG A 446 -23.32 -13.97 -48.66
C ARG A 446 -21.94 -14.38 -48.14
N VAL A 447 -21.38 -15.48 -48.66
CA VAL A 447 -20.05 -15.98 -48.25
C VAL A 447 -19.02 -15.71 -49.34
N SER A 448 -17.86 -15.20 -48.95
CA SER A 448 -16.72 -14.94 -49.82
C SER A 448 -15.48 -15.60 -49.22
N VAL A 449 -14.76 -16.41 -50.00
CA VAL A 449 -13.58 -17.16 -49.54
C VAL A 449 -12.37 -16.78 -50.36
N ARG A 450 -11.31 -16.28 -49.71
CA ARG A 450 -10.01 -15.99 -50.32
C ARG A 450 -8.95 -16.91 -49.72
N VAL A 451 -8.18 -17.58 -50.56
CA VAL A 451 -7.13 -18.51 -50.13
C VAL A 451 -5.75 -17.90 -50.39
N LYS A 452 -4.87 -17.93 -49.39
CA LYS A 452 -3.50 -17.40 -49.48
C LYS A 452 -2.49 -18.41 -48.95
N ASP A 453 -1.28 -18.34 -49.47
CA ASP A 453 -0.13 -19.01 -48.89
C ASP A 453 0.33 -18.21 -47.65
N ILE A 454 0.35 -18.84 -46.49
CA ILE A 454 0.64 -18.14 -45.23
C ILE A 454 2.11 -17.75 -45.07
N LEU A 455 3.03 -18.43 -45.77
CA LEU A 455 4.47 -18.19 -45.62
C LEU A 455 4.94 -17.03 -46.51
N ASN A 456 4.32 -16.82 -47.67
CA ASN A 456 4.70 -15.74 -48.60
C ASN A 456 3.60 -14.69 -48.84
N GLY A 457 2.39 -14.88 -48.31
CA GLY A 457 1.26 -13.95 -48.41
C GLY A 457 0.57 -13.88 -49.77
N LYS A 458 1.00 -14.66 -50.77
CA LYS A 458 0.44 -14.63 -52.13
C LYS A 458 -0.93 -15.33 -52.18
N THR A 459 -1.83 -14.79 -52.99
CA THR A 459 -3.17 -15.36 -53.20
C THR A 459 -3.08 -16.60 -54.10
N ILE A 460 -3.67 -17.71 -53.65
CA ILE A 460 -3.74 -18.96 -54.40
C ILE A 460 -5.02 -18.94 -55.21
N THR A 461 -4.91 -18.86 -56.54
CA THR A 461 -6.07 -18.73 -57.44
C THR A 461 -6.49 -20.05 -58.10
N LYS A 462 -5.65 -21.09 -58.06
CA LYS A 462 -5.89 -22.37 -58.74
C LYS A 462 -5.87 -23.54 -57.75
N GLY A 463 -6.68 -24.56 -58.03
CA GLY A 463 -6.65 -25.84 -57.30
C GLY A 463 -7.32 -25.84 -55.91
N ASN A 464 -8.01 -24.76 -55.54
CA ASN A 464 -8.73 -24.68 -54.27
C ASN A 464 -10.09 -25.36 -54.38
N LEU A 465 -10.35 -26.31 -53.48
CA LEU A 465 -11.65 -26.94 -53.30
C LEU A 465 -12.21 -26.53 -51.95
N ILE A 466 -13.39 -25.92 -51.96
CA ILE A 466 -14.07 -25.46 -50.75
C ILE A 466 -15.26 -26.39 -50.52
N PHE A 467 -15.37 -26.90 -49.31
CA PHE A 467 -16.45 -27.76 -48.86
C PHE A 467 -17.14 -27.15 -47.64
N ILE A 468 -18.43 -27.42 -47.49
CA ILE A 468 -19.21 -27.10 -46.31
C ILE A 468 -19.76 -28.39 -45.69
N SER A 469 -19.79 -28.47 -44.36
CA SER A 469 -20.36 -29.63 -43.66
C SER A 469 -21.87 -29.48 -43.51
N ARG A 470 -22.62 -30.47 -44.00
CA ARG A 470 -24.07 -30.59 -43.84
C ARG A 470 -24.41 -31.99 -43.34
N ASN A 471 -25.14 -32.08 -42.22
CA ASN A 471 -25.54 -33.36 -41.61
C ASN A 471 -24.37 -34.36 -41.45
N GLY A 472 -23.18 -33.87 -41.11
CA GLY A 472 -21.98 -34.69 -40.93
C GLY A 472 -21.25 -35.10 -42.22
N LYS A 473 -21.74 -34.74 -43.41
CA LYS A 473 -21.08 -34.98 -44.70
C LYS A 473 -20.48 -33.69 -45.26
N TRP A 474 -19.40 -33.80 -46.04
CA TRP A 474 -18.77 -32.67 -46.71
C TRP A 474 -19.30 -32.55 -48.14
N GLU A 475 -19.92 -31.41 -48.44
CA GLU A 475 -20.46 -31.09 -49.77
C GLU A 475 -19.67 -29.93 -50.39
N ARG A 476 -19.51 -29.92 -51.71
CA ARG A 476 -18.76 -28.85 -52.40
C ARG A 476 -19.55 -27.55 -52.30
N PHE A 477 -18.88 -26.48 -51.83
CA PHE A 477 -19.51 -25.17 -51.64
C PHE A 477 -19.49 -24.37 -52.95
N GLY A 478 -20.67 -24.05 -53.49
CA GLY A 478 -20.83 -23.14 -54.63
C GLY A 478 -20.87 -21.66 -54.20
N ASN A 479 -20.33 -20.76 -55.02
CA ASN A 479 -20.22 -19.31 -54.74
C ASN A 479 -21.55 -18.57 -54.45
N ASN A 480 -22.72 -19.21 -54.65
CA ASN A 480 -24.05 -18.60 -54.49
C ASN A 480 -24.97 -19.35 -53.51
N GLU A 481 -24.42 -20.18 -52.60
CA GLU A 481 -25.24 -20.91 -51.63
C GLU A 481 -25.68 -20.06 -50.44
N ILE A 482 -26.95 -20.19 -50.07
CA ILE A 482 -27.59 -19.44 -48.97
C ILE A 482 -27.36 -20.19 -47.64
N LEU A 483 -26.72 -19.52 -46.68
CA LEU A 483 -26.60 -20.01 -45.30
C LEU A 483 -27.63 -19.36 -44.40
N LYS A 484 -28.12 -20.12 -43.41
CA LYS A 484 -29.06 -19.64 -42.38
C LYS A 484 -28.29 -19.02 -41.21
N SER A 485 -28.63 -17.78 -40.87
CA SER A 485 -28.18 -17.12 -39.65
C SER A 485 -28.61 -17.89 -38.39
N GLY A 486 -27.80 -17.89 -37.34
CA GLY A 486 -28.08 -18.55 -36.07
C GLY A 486 -27.43 -19.93 -35.88
N SER A 487 -26.75 -20.47 -36.90
CA SER A 487 -26.14 -21.81 -36.90
C SER A 487 -24.60 -21.76 -36.97
N VAL A 488 -23.95 -22.87 -36.59
CA VAL A 488 -22.50 -23.06 -36.80
C VAL A 488 -22.28 -23.75 -38.14
N SER A 489 -21.58 -23.09 -39.05
CA SER A 489 -21.19 -23.66 -40.35
C SER A 489 -19.72 -24.07 -40.31
N ARG A 490 -19.42 -25.28 -40.78
CA ARG A 490 -18.04 -25.76 -40.91
C ARG A 490 -17.61 -25.75 -42.37
N PHE A 491 -16.46 -25.15 -42.66
CA PHE A 491 -15.87 -25.09 -43.98
C PHE A 491 -14.57 -25.88 -43.99
N ARG A 492 -14.29 -26.61 -45.06
CA ARG A 492 -13.03 -27.32 -45.28
C ARG A 492 -12.45 -26.87 -46.62
N ILE A 493 -11.21 -26.40 -46.59
CA ILE A 493 -10.51 -25.87 -47.75
C ILE A 493 -9.33 -26.79 -48.04
N GLU A 494 -9.33 -27.37 -49.23
CA GLU A 494 -8.34 -28.33 -49.69
C GLU A 494 -7.62 -27.78 -50.91
N ASN A 495 -6.31 -27.99 -50.96
CA ASN A 495 -5.49 -27.74 -52.13
C ASN A 495 -4.41 -28.83 -52.21
N PRO A 496 -4.17 -29.48 -53.37
CA PRO A 496 -3.23 -30.59 -53.49
C PRO A 496 -1.80 -30.29 -53.05
N LEU A 497 -1.38 -29.01 -53.06
CA LEU A 497 -0.02 -28.59 -52.69
C LEU A 497 0.08 -28.05 -51.26
N TYR A 498 -1.00 -28.06 -50.49
CA TYR A 498 -1.07 -27.44 -49.17
C TYR A 498 -1.78 -28.34 -48.14
N HIS A 499 -1.54 -28.06 -46.86
CA HIS A 499 -2.29 -28.67 -45.77
C HIS A 499 -3.76 -28.22 -45.79
N THR A 500 -4.67 -29.17 -45.54
CA THR A 500 -6.12 -28.90 -45.48
C THR A 500 -6.46 -28.06 -44.25
N LYS A 501 -7.37 -27.10 -44.40
CA LYS A 501 -7.80 -26.24 -43.28
C LYS A 501 -9.29 -26.27 -43.06
N ILE A 502 -9.68 -26.38 -41.79
CA ILE A 502 -11.09 -26.44 -41.37
C ILE A 502 -11.43 -25.20 -40.52
N PHE A 503 -12.52 -24.54 -40.86
CA PHE A 503 -13.09 -23.42 -40.11
C PHE A 503 -14.44 -23.84 -39.53
N ALA A 504 -14.69 -23.53 -38.25
CA ALA A 504 -16.00 -23.69 -37.62
C ALA A 504 -16.49 -22.32 -37.16
N LEU A 505 -17.42 -21.73 -37.90
CA LEU A 505 -17.85 -20.34 -37.75
C LEU A 505 -19.32 -20.26 -37.36
N ARG A 506 -19.63 -19.51 -36.30
CA ARG A 506 -21.01 -19.23 -35.90
C ARG A 506 -21.51 -17.96 -36.59
N ILE A 507 -22.53 -18.11 -37.43
CA ILE A 507 -23.21 -16.99 -38.07
C ILE A 507 -24.31 -16.51 -37.12
N LYS A 508 -24.27 -15.24 -36.70
CA LYS A 508 -25.26 -14.66 -35.78
C LYS A 508 -26.53 -14.24 -36.52
N GLU A 509 -27.64 -14.15 -35.80
CA GLU A 509 -28.89 -13.57 -36.31
C GLU A 509 -28.65 -12.11 -36.75
N GLY A 510 -29.15 -11.74 -37.92
CA GLY A 510 -28.99 -10.40 -38.50
C GLY A 510 -27.69 -10.14 -39.28
N GLN A 511 -26.76 -11.11 -39.37
CA GLN A 511 -25.61 -11.00 -40.29
C GLN A 511 -26.01 -11.33 -41.73
N ASP A 512 -25.46 -10.58 -42.69
CA ASP A 512 -25.74 -10.69 -44.12
C ASP A 512 -24.49 -11.02 -44.96
N THR A 513 -23.29 -10.88 -44.39
CA THR A 513 -22.01 -11.19 -45.05
C THR A 513 -21.07 -12.04 -44.18
N LEU A 514 -20.28 -12.90 -44.83
CA LEU A 514 -19.22 -13.71 -44.22
C LEU A 514 -18.00 -13.76 -45.15
N ASP A 515 -16.91 -13.11 -44.76
CA ASP A 515 -15.62 -13.18 -45.46
C ASP A 515 -14.66 -14.14 -44.74
N ILE A 516 -14.18 -15.16 -45.45
CA ILE A 516 -13.20 -16.13 -44.97
C ILE A 516 -11.89 -15.91 -45.71
N GLU A 517 -10.85 -15.52 -44.98
CA GLU A 517 -9.48 -15.49 -45.50
C GLU A 517 -8.69 -16.68 -44.95
N ALA A 518 -8.41 -17.64 -45.82
CA ALA A 518 -7.79 -18.91 -45.46
C ALA A 518 -6.30 -18.94 -45.84
N GLY A 519 -5.44 -18.80 -44.83
CA GLY A 519 -4.00 -19.04 -44.96
C GLY A 519 -3.69 -20.54 -44.89
N LEU A 520 -3.25 -21.11 -46.01
CA LEU A 520 -2.80 -22.50 -46.12
C LEU A 520 -1.27 -22.59 -46.04
N VAL A 521 -0.76 -23.65 -45.43
CA VAL A 521 0.69 -23.96 -45.36
C VAL A 521 1.03 -24.94 -46.48
N PRO A 522 2.06 -24.68 -47.31
CA PRO A 522 2.45 -25.61 -48.38
C PRO A 522 2.94 -26.94 -47.81
N LEU A 523 2.71 -28.03 -48.54
CA LEU A 523 3.23 -29.34 -48.16
C LEU A 523 4.77 -29.34 -48.22
N PRO A 524 5.47 -29.76 -47.15
CA PRO A 524 6.90 -29.52 -47.03
C PRO A 524 7.77 -30.49 -47.83
N GLY A 525 9.01 -30.08 -48.07
CA GLY A 525 10.16 -30.99 -48.24
C GLY A 525 11.02 -31.01 -46.98
N THR A 526 11.87 -32.02 -46.83
CA THR A 526 12.74 -32.18 -45.65
C THR A 526 14.16 -31.72 -45.97
N LEU A 527 14.73 -30.85 -45.13
CA LEU A 527 16.13 -30.46 -45.16
C LEU A 527 16.86 -31.03 -43.94
N VAL A 528 17.97 -31.73 -44.18
CA VAL A 528 18.88 -32.24 -43.17
C VAL A 528 20.23 -31.55 -43.36
N LEU A 529 20.73 -30.87 -42.34
CA LEU A 529 22.06 -30.24 -42.36
C LEU A 529 22.94 -30.90 -41.31
N SER A 530 24.14 -31.32 -41.71
CA SER A 530 25.14 -31.88 -40.82
C SER A 530 26.44 -31.09 -40.94
N ARG A 531 27.07 -30.79 -39.81
CA ARG A 531 28.38 -30.12 -39.76
C ARG A 531 29.41 -31.02 -39.08
N GLU A 532 30.63 -31.02 -39.59
CA GLU A 532 31.74 -31.76 -38.96
C GLU A 532 32.17 -31.13 -37.62
N ARG A 533 32.04 -29.80 -37.50
CA ARG A 533 32.39 -29.06 -36.29
C ARG A 533 31.36 -28.00 -35.95
N ASP A 534 31.13 -27.81 -34.65
CA ASP A 534 30.11 -26.90 -34.12
C ASP A 534 30.35 -25.43 -34.45
N GLU A 535 31.59 -25.03 -34.79
CA GLU A 535 31.87 -23.63 -35.13
C GLU A 535 31.46 -23.26 -36.57
N ILE A 536 31.02 -24.22 -37.39
CA ILE A 536 30.42 -23.95 -38.69
C ILE A 536 28.98 -23.48 -38.46
N LYS A 537 28.63 -22.28 -38.93
CA LYS A 537 27.26 -21.74 -38.83
C LYS A 537 26.54 -21.76 -40.17
N PHE A 538 25.27 -22.14 -40.17
CA PHE A 538 24.38 -22.16 -41.33
C PHE A 538 23.44 -20.96 -41.35
N ARG A 539 23.21 -20.42 -42.54
CA ARG A 539 22.16 -19.43 -42.84
C ARG A 539 21.39 -19.82 -44.08
N ILE A 540 20.08 -19.64 -44.09
CA ILE A 540 19.26 -19.81 -45.30
C ILE A 540 18.73 -18.45 -45.71
N ASN A 541 18.99 -18.06 -46.96
CA ASN A 541 18.64 -16.75 -47.51
C ASN A 541 19.10 -15.57 -46.62
N GLY A 542 20.23 -15.74 -45.92
CA GLY A 542 20.82 -14.73 -45.04
C GLY A 542 20.36 -14.78 -43.58
N HIS A 543 19.40 -15.63 -43.22
CA HIS A 543 18.84 -15.75 -41.87
C HIS A 543 19.38 -16.99 -41.13
N ASP A 544 19.61 -16.87 -39.82
CA ASP A 544 20.07 -17.97 -38.94
C ASP A 544 18.90 -18.88 -38.51
N ASP A 545 17.67 -18.43 -38.73
CA ASP A 545 16.40 -19.12 -38.44
C ASP A 545 15.45 -19.08 -39.64
N ILE A 546 14.51 -20.03 -39.70
CA ILE A 546 13.52 -20.13 -40.78
C ILE A 546 12.16 -20.58 -40.25
N LEU A 547 11.08 -20.27 -40.97
CA LEU A 547 9.76 -20.83 -40.68
C LEU A 547 9.62 -22.24 -41.26
N SER A 548 9.14 -23.16 -40.44
CA SER A 548 8.79 -24.50 -40.90
C SER A 548 7.51 -24.49 -41.74
N ALA A 549 7.44 -25.43 -42.68
CA ALA A 549 6.24 -25.72 -43.44
C ALA A 549 5.47 -26.92 -42.83
N GLU A 550 5.40 -26.97 -41.50
CA GLU A 550 4.52 -27.90 -40.79
C GLU A 550 3.08 -27.36 -40.73
N GLU A 551 2.10 -28.22 -40.44
CA GLU A 551 0.69 -27.83 -40.38
C GLU A 551 0.45 -26.60 -39.48
N VAL A 552 1.28 -26.47 -38.43
CA VAL A 552 1.47 -25.25 -37.66
C VAL A 552 2.92 -24.78 -37.82
N PRO A 553 3.19 -23.70 -38.58
CA PRO A 553 4.54 -23.16 -38.76
C PRO A 553 5.17 -22.73 -37.43
N ASN A 554 6.44 -23.06 -37.24
CA ASN A 554 7.25 -22.62 -36.11
C ASN A 554 8.63 -22.15 -36.60
N THR A 555 9.32 -21.37 -35.78
CA THR A 555 10.68 -20.92 -36.09
C THR A 555 11.66 -22.05 -35.76
N LEU A 556 12.45 -22.43 -36.75
CA LEU A 556 13.50 -23.43 -36.66
C LEU A 556 14.86 -22.74 -36.65
N ASP A 557 15.63 -22.93 -35.59
CA ASP A 557 17.02 -22.47 -35.47
C ASP A 557 17.93 -23.45 -36.22
N LEU A 558 18.64 -22.95 -37.25
CA LEU A 558 19.55 -23.75 -38.07
C LEU A 558 20.83 -24.15 -37.33
N ASN A 559 21.14 -23.51 -36.20
CA ASN A 559 22.40 -23.65 -35.47
C ASN A 559 22.23 -24.17 -34.04
N GLY A 560 21.01 -24.44 -33.59
CA GLY A 560 20.74 -24.92 -32.23
C GLY A 560 21.27 -26.32 -31.92
N THR A 561 21.49 -27.15 -32.95
CA THR A 561 22.03 -28.51 -32.81
C THR A 561 23.14 -28.80 -33.84
N PRO A 562 24.09 -29.73 -33.53
CA PRO A 562 25.14 -30.13 -34.47
C PRO A 562 24.59 -30.67 -35.80
N SER A 563 23.49 -31.44 -35.74
CA SER A 563 22.69 -31.84 -36.90
C SER A 563 21.30 -31.20 -36.86
N PHE A 564 20.92 -30.50 -37.91
CA PHE A 564 19.61 -29.89 -38.09
C PHE A 564 18.74 -30.76 -38.99
N GLN A 565 17.46 -30.93 -38.64
CA GLN A 565 16.46 -31.52 -39.53
C GLN A 565 15.17 -30.69 -39.44
N GLY A 566 14.72 -30.17 -40.58
CA GLY A 566 13.56 -29.29 -40.65
C GLY A 566 12.72 -29.50 -41.90
N LYS A 567 11.42 -29.20 -41.80
CA LYS A 567 10.48 -29.23 -42.92
C LYS A 567 10.32 -27.83 -43.50
N LEU A 568 10.70 -27.65 -44.76
CA LEU A 568 10.68 -26.36 -45.45
C LEU A 568 9.64 -26.34 -46.57
N ALA A 569 9.16 -25.15 -46.90
CA ALA A 569 8.29 -24.97 -48.06
C ALA A 569 9.04 -25.36 -49.35
N PRO A 570 8.35 -25.86 -50.38
CA PRO A 570 8.95 -26.08 -51.68
C PRO A 570 9.40 -24.75 -52.28
N GLY A 571 10.62 -24.71 -52.82
CA GLY A 571 11.20 -23.49 -53.35
C GLY A 571 12.71 -23.56 -53.53
N GLU A 572 13.27 -22.46 -54.02
CA GLU A 572 14.71 -22.28 -54.18
C GLU A 572 15.25 -21.45 -53.01
N TYR A 573 16.32 -21.95 -52.39
CA TYR A 573 16.94 -21.41 -51.19
C TYR A 573 18.45 -21.34 -51.37
N ASN A 574 19.10 -20.37 -50.74
CA ASN A 574 20.56 -20.28 -50.68
C ASN A 574 21.03 -20.59 -49.26
N LEU A 575 21.66 -21.75 -49.08
CA LEU A 575 22.29 -22.14 -47.82
C LEU A 575 23.72 -21.60 -47.78
N GLU A 576 24.03 -20.71 -46.85
CA GLU A 576 25.38 -20.27 -46.56
C GLU A 576 25.94 -21.02 -45.36
N ALA A 577 27.13 -21.61 -45.50
CA ALA A 577 27.90 -22.14 -44.39
C ALA A 577 29.12 -21.24 -44.13
N ARG A 578 29.36 -20.86 -42.87
CA ARG A 578 30.42 -19.92 -42.46
C ARG A 578 31.31 -20.52 -41.38
N TYR A 579 32.62 -20.36 -41.56
CA TYR A 579 33.64 -20.72 -40.56
C TYR A 579 34.74 -19.67 -40.57
N LYS A 580 34.89 -18.92 -39.46
CA LYS A 580 35.77 -17.74 -39.36
C LYS A 580 35.51 -16.74 -40.51
N SER A 581 36.52 -16.37 -41.29
CA SER A 581 36.41 -15.46 -42.43
C SER A 581 36.00 -16.14 -43.75
N LYS A 582 35.81 -17.47 -43.75
CA LYS A 582 35.46 -18.24 -44.96
C LYS A 582 33.96 -18.53 -45.01
N LYS A 583 33.38 -18.43 -46.22
CA LYS A 583 31.97 -18.75 -46.49
C LYS A 583 31.83 -19.56 -47.77
N ILE A 584 30.82 -20.42 -47.83
CA ILE A 584 30.39 -21.13 -49.04
C ILE A 584 28.87 -21.04 -49.17
N THR A 585 28.37 -20.81 -50.37
CA THR A 585 26.93 -20.73 -50.67
C THR A 585 26.52 -21.92 -51.52
N ILE A 586 25.46 -22.61 -51.10
CA ILE A 586 24.96 -23.85 -51.68
C ILE A 586 23.51 -23.60 -52.11
N PRO A 587 23.19 -23.62 -53.41
CA PRO A 587 21.81 -23.53 -53.87
C PRO A 587 21.06 -24.82 -53.53
N LEU A 588 19.88 -24.67 -52.92
CA LEU A 588 18.99 -25.76 -52.54
C LEU A 588 17.65 -25.59 -53.26
N LYS A 589 17.13 -26.69 -53.83
CA LYS A 589 15.81 -26.72 -54.45
C LYS A 589 14.91 -27.70 -53.73
N ILE A 590 14.20 -27.23 -52.71
CA ILE A 590 13.31 -28.07 -51.91
C ILE A 590 12.04 -28.37 -52.71
N ALA A 591 11.66 -29.64 -52.79
CA ALA A 591 10.45 -30.11 -53.46
C ALA A 591 9.55 -30.83 -52.46
N VAL A 592 8.24 -30.80 -52.71
CA VAL A 592 7.21 -31.45 -51.88
C VAL A 592 7.58 -32.92 -51.65
N ASN A 593 7.57 -33.37 -50.39
CA ASN A 593 7.83 -34.74 -49.97
C ASN A 593 9.20 -35.32 -50.40
N LYS A 594 10.20 -34.46 -50.67
CA LYS A 594 11.58 -34.88 -50.97
C LYS A 594 12.52 -34.50 -49.84
N THR A 595 13.55 -35.31 -49.61
CA THR A 595 14.57 -35.06 -48.58
C THR A 595 15.90 -34.64 -49.22
N PHE A 596 16.44 -33.53 -48.73
CA PHE A 596 17.73 -32.96 -49.11
C PHE A 596 18.64 -32.97 -47.90
N ALA A 597 19.78 -33.65 -48.00
CA ALA A 597 20.79 -33.71 -46.95
C ALA A 597 22.05 -33.00 -47.41
N VAL A 598 22.55 -32.06 -46.62
CA VAL A 598 23.79 -31.32 -46.87
C VAL A 598 24.74 -31.55 -45.71
N THR A 599 25.93 -32.06 -46.01
CA THR A 599 27.00 -32.20 -45.02
C THR A 599 28.11 -31.22 -45.36
N VAL A 600 28.50 -30.37 -44.42
CA VAL A 600 29.62 -29.42 -44.58
C VAL A 600 30.77 -29.79 -43.65
N PHE A 601 31.97 -29.86 -44.22
CA PHE A 601 33.19 -30.28 -43.54
C PHE A 601 34.37 -29.41 -43.95
N ARG A 602 35.44 -29.42 -43.14
CA ARG A 602 36.64 -28.61 -43.37
C ARG A 602 37.63 -29.39 -44.22
N ASP A 603 38.14 -28.74 -45.26
CA ASP A 603 39.26 -29.27 -46.03
C ASP A 603 40.56 -29.06 -45.26
N SER A 604 41.21 -30.15 -44.86
CA SER A 604 42.47 -30.14 -44.10
C SER A 604 43.65 -29.55 -44.88
N ALA A 605 43.62 -29.61 -46.23
CA ALA A 605 44.72 -29.13 -47.07
C ALA A 605 44.62 -27.62 -47.37
N THR A 606 43.43 -27.11 -47.70
CA THR A 606 43.21 -25.70 -48.11
C THR A 606 42.69 -24.83 -46.98
N ASN A 607 42.43 -25.44 -45.83
CA ASN A 607 41.82 -24.82 -44.66
C ASN A 607 40.43 -24.20 -44.99
N GLY A 608 39.78 -24.64 -46.07
CA GLY A 608 38.52 -24.13 -46.63
C GLY A 608 37.30 -24.98 -46.26
N LEU A 609 36.10 -24.59 -46.70
CA LEU A 609 34.87 -25.37 -46.50
C LEU A 609 34.55 -26.16 -47.78
N LYS A 610 34.21 -27.45 -47.62
CA LYS A 610 33.68 -28.33 -48.67
C LYS A 610 32.33 -28.88 -48.22
N TYR A 611 31.51 -29.31 -49.17
CA TYR A 611 30.19 -29.84 -48.87
C TYR A 611 29.84 -31.03 -49.77
N THR A 612 28.93 -31.86 -49.28
CA THR A 612 28.29 -32.94 -50.05
C THR A 612 26.79 -32.76 -49.96
N VAL A 613 26.09 -32.85 -51.10
CA VAL A 613 24.62 -32.86 -51.15
C VAL A 613 24.15 -34.25 -51.54
N LYS A 614 23.22 -34.82 -50.77
CA LYS A 614 22.50 -36.04 -51.11
C LYS A 614 21.01 -35.73 -51.19
N GLN A 615 20.37 -36.12 -52.29
CA GLN A 615 18.92 -36.02 -52.43
C GLN A 615 18.36 -37.44 -52.43
N ALA A 616 17.51 -37.79 -51.47
CA ALA A 616 16.89 -39.11 -51.45
C ALA A 616 15.85 -39.21 -52.59
N GLY A 617 16.11 -40.10 -53.56
CA GLY A 617 15.25 -40.33 -54.72
C GLY A 617 15.87 -40.03 -56.10
N ARG A 618 17.20 -39.86 -56.18
CA ARG A 618 18.00 -40.04 -57.39
C ARG A 618 19.40 -40.51 -57.04
#